data_AF-A0A9E0JA86-F1
#
_entry.id   AF-A0A9E0JA86-F1
#
_cell.length_a   1.000
_cell.length_b   1.000
_cell.length_c   1.000
_cell.angle_alpha   90.00
_cell.angle_beta   90.00
_cell.angle_gamma   90.00
#
_symmetry.space_group_name_H-M   'P 1'
#
loop_
_entity.id
_entity.type
_entity.pdbx_description
1 polymer ?
#
loop_
_entity_poly.entity_id
_entity_poly.type
_entity_poly.pdbx_seq_one_letter_code
_entity_poly.pdbx_strand_id
1 'polypeptide(L)'
;MAGMMYLPRLFAYHAEVTPGGEMDKTFQTMELKLYRIIMGPAMVATWIFGLGLIYIDGSQRLGWAFLQTPWMISKLAGIVFLTTWHHVLGAARKKYVAGTNTRTARFWKMTNELPFIAAIIMVVAVTTEFGS
;
A
#
# COMPACT_ATOMS: atom_id res chain seq x y z
N MET A 1 5.79 2.50 -1.66
CA MET A 1 5.98 2.05 -0.25
C MET A 1 5.98 3.21 0.75
N ALA A 2 6.81 4.25 0.56
CA ALA A 2 6.92 5.37 1.51
C ALA A 2 5.58 6.01 1.93
N GLY A 3 4.68 6.29 0.97
CA GLY A 3 3.36 6.86 1.29
C GLY A 3 2.45 5.92 2.10
N MET A 4 2.52 4.60 1.88
CA MET A 4 1.71 3.60 2.61
C MET A 4 2.19 3.38 4.05
N MET A 5 3.42 3.76 4.38
CA MET A 5 3.94 3.77 5.75
C MET A 5 3.62 5.10 6.44
N TYR A 6 3.75 6.20 5.72
CA TYR A 6 3.52 7.52 6.31
C TYR A 6 2.03 7.77 6.66
N LEU A 7 1.09 7.30 5.83
CA LEU A 7 -0.33 7.56 6.03
C LEU A 7 -0.93 6.91 7.32
N PRO A 8 -0.66 5.62 7.66
CA PRO A 8 -1.02 5.05 8.96
C PRO A 8 -0.49 5.86 10.15
N ARG A 9 0.76 6.32 10.07
CA ARG A 9 1.34 7.13 11.14
C ARG A 9 0.59 8.45 11.32
N LEU A 10 0.16 9.06 10.22
CA LEU A 10 -0.67 10.26 10.24
C LEU A 10 -2.03 9.99 10.91
N PHE A 11 -2.69 8.87 10.55
CA PHE A 11 -3.95 8.45 11.20
C PHE A 11 -3.77 8.17 12.70
N ALA A 12 -2.61 7.66 13.13
CA ALA A 12 -2.34 7.43 14.53
C ALA A 12 -2.35 8.72 15.35
N TYR A 13 -1.76 9.80 14.82
CA TYR A 13 -1.81 11.11 15.46
C TYR A 13 -3.21 11.74 15.34
N HIS A 14 -3.86 11.60 14.19
CA HIS A 14 -5.21 12.11 13.97
C HIS A 14 -6.26 11.45 14.89
N ALA A 15 -6.07 10.18 15.26
CA ALA A 15 -6.94 9.48 16.21
C ALA A 15 -6.93 10.09 17.63
N GLU A 16 -5.92 10.90 17.97
CA GLU A 16 -5.79 11.57 19.27
C GLU A 16 -6.37 13.00 19.24
N VAL A 17 -6.89 13.46 18.10
CA VAL A 17 -7.42 14.82 17.90
C VAL A 17 -8.94 14.86 18.06
N THR A 18 -9.44 15.94 18.66
CA THR A 18 -10.88 16.19 18.78
C THR A 18 -11.52 16.43 17.40
N PRO A 19 -12.57 15.67 17.02
CA PRO A 19 -13.28 15.86 15.77
C PRO A 19 -13.86 17.26 15.62
N GLY A 20 -13.78 17.86 14.43
CA GLY A 20 -14.31 19.19 14.13
C GLY A 20 -13.42 20.37 14.48
N GLY A 21 -12.28 20.12 15.16
CA GLY A 21 -11.29 21.15 15.46
C GLY A 21 -10.47 21.60 14.24
N GLU A 22 -9.67 22.67 14.41
CA GLU A 22 -8.75 23.15 13.36
C GLU A 22 -7.70 22.09 12.98
N MET A 23 -7.22 21.35 13.98
CA MET A 23 -6.21 20.31 13.78
C MET A 23 -6.77 19.10 13.00
N ASP A 24 -8.04 18.72 13.21
CA ASP A 24 -8.74 17.68 12.42
C ASP A 24 -8.80 18.05 10.94
N LYS A 25 -9.25 19.27 10.61
CA LYS A 25 -9.27 19.78 9.22
C LYS A 25 -7.88 19.78 8.58
N THR A 26 -6.86 20.11 9.36
CA THR A 26 -5.47 20.11 8.90
C THR A 26 -5.01 18.69 8.57
N PHE A 27 -5.27 17.73 9.46
CA PHE A 27 -4.97 16.31 9.20
C PHE A 27 -5.70 15.77 7.98
N GLN A 28 -7.00 16.03 7.84
CA GLN A 28 -7.79 15.60 6.67
C GLN A 28 -7.22 16.13 5.34
N THR A 29 -6.68 17.36 5.36
CA THR A 29 -6.03 17.97 4.20
C THR A 29 -4.70 17.30 3.88
N MET A 30 -3.86 17.06 4.90
CA MET A 30 -2.58 16.35 4.72
C MET A 30 -2.80 14.93 4.21
N GLU A 31 -3.76 14.20 4.78
CA GLU A 31 -4.15 12.86 4.36
C GLU A 31 -4.65 12.84 2.91
N LEU A 32 -5.44 13.84 2.49
CA LEU A 32 -5.91 13.95 1.12
C LEU A 32 -4.77 14.13 0.13
N LYS A 33 -3.88 15.08 0.42
CA LYS A 33 -2.74 15.38 -0.44
C LYS A 33 -1.85 14.15 -0.55
N LEU A 34 -1.54 13.51 0.57
CA LEU A 34 -0.73 12.30 0.57
C LEU A 34 -1.39 11.16 -0.21
N TYR A 35 -2.66 10.87 0.06
CA TYR A 35 -3.34 9.75 -0.57
C TYR A 35 -3.59 9.97 -2.06
N ARG A 36 -4.14 11.13 -2.44
CA ARG A 36 -4.63 11.38 -3.80
C ARG A 36 -3.59 12.00 -4.73
N ILE A 37 -2.68 12.84 -4.21
CA ILE A 37 -1.67 13.51 -5.04
C ILE A 37 -0.39 12.67 -5.12
N ILE A 38 0.02 12.04 -4.03
CA ILE A 38 1.29 11.27 -4.02
C ILE A 38 1.02 9.78 -4.28
N MET A 39 0.20 9.14 -3.44
CA MET A 39 0.03 7.68 -3.51
C MET A 39 -0.79 7.24 -4.73
N GLY A 40 -1.80 8.00 -5.14
CA GLY A 40 -2.66 7.70 -6.28
C GLY A 40 -1.88 7.57 -7.61
N PRO A 41 -1.18 8.62 -8.07
CA PRO A 41 -0.38 8.55 -9.29
C PRO A 41 0.74 7.50 -9.21
N ALA A 42 1.37 7.36 -8.04
CA ALA A 42 2.38 6.33 -7.83
C ALA A 42 1.80 4.91 -7.98
N MET A 43 0.58 4.66 -7.50
CA MET A 43 -0.10 3.37 -7.66
C MET A 43 -0.40 3.06 -9.13
N VAL A 44 -0.90 4.06 -9.87
CA VAL A 44 -1.17 3.91 -11.32
C VAL A 44 0.13 3.60 -12.08
N ALA A 45 1.19 4.36 -11.83
CA ALA A 45 2.50 4.12 -12.42
C ALA A 45 3.04 2.72 -12.08
N THR A 46 2.92 2.27 -10.82
CA THR A 46 3.36 0.94 -10.40
C THR A 46 2.66 -0.17 -11.18
N TRP A 47 1.34 -0.06 -11.40
CA TRP A 47 0.60 -1.05 -12.18
C TRP A 47 0.97 -1.02 -13.66
N ILE A 48 1.10 0.17 -14.26
CA ILE A 48 1.49 0.31 -15.67
C ILE A 48 2.87 -0.32 -15.91
N PHE A 49 3.87 0.07 -15.11
CA PHE A 49 5.22 -0.48 -15.27
C PHE A 49 5.30 -1.95 -14.89
N GLY A 50 4.60 -2.39 -13.84
CA GLY A 50 4.58 -3.79 -13.43
C GLY A 50 3.97 -4.71 -14.49
N LEU A 51 2.82 -4.35 -15.05
CA LEU A 51 2.18 -5.10 -16.14
C LEU A 51 2.99 -5.02 -17.42
N GLY A 52 3.60 -3.87 -17.72
CA GLY A 52 4.51 -3.71 -18.85
C GLY A 52 5.71 -4.65 -18.78
N LEU A 53 6.32 -4.78 -17.61
CA LEU A 53 7.43 -5.73 -17.38
C LEU A 53 6.97 -7.19 -17.54
N ILE A 54 5.82 -7.55 -16.98
CA ILE A 54 5.25 -8.90 -17.15
C ILE A 54 5.00 -9.21 -18.63
N TYR A 55 4.47 -8.24 -19.38
CA TYR A 55 4.23 -8.41 -20.82
C TYR A 55 5.53 -8.59 -21.60
N ILE A 56 6.56 -7.79 -21.33
CA ILE A 56 7.86 -7.91 -21.98
C ILE A 56 8.51 -9.25 -21.65
N ASP A 57 8.55 -9.63 -20.38
CA ASP A 57 9.16 -10.89 -19.94
C ASP A 57 8.41 -12.11 -20.49
N GLY A 58 7.07 -12.08 -20.46
CA GLY A 58 6.22 -13.16 -20.96
C GLY A 58 6.23 -13.30 -22.49
N SER A 59 6.32 -12.20 -23.23
CA SER A 59 6.31 -12.20 -24.71
C SER A 59 7.68 -12.37 -25.36
N GLN A 60 8.75 -11.89 -24.72
CA GLN A 60 10.08 -11.79 -25.38
C GLN A 60 11.23 -12.48 -24.65
N ARG A 61 11.15 -12.80 -23.36
CA ARG A 61 12.29 -13.37 -22.60
C ARG A 61 12.08 -14.79 -22.09
N LEU A 62 11.05 -15.00 -21.27
CA LEU A 62 10.90 -16.19 -20.42
C LEU A 62 9.71 -17.06 -20.82
N GLY A 63 8.80 -16.54 -21.67
CA GLY A 63 7.53 -17.19 -21.99
C GLY A 63 6.53 -17.13 -20.83
N TRP A 64 5.23 -17.28 -21.11
CA TRP A 64 4.17 -17.10 -20.10
C TRP A 64 4.18 -18.09 -18.93
N ALA A 65 4.92 -19.21 -19.04
CA ALA A 65 5.04 -20.22 -17.99
C ALA A 65 5.69 -19.68 -16.69
N PHE A 66 6.52 -18.63 -16.78
CA PHE A 66 7.15 -18.02 -15.61
C PHE A 66 6.14 -17.47 -14.59
N LEU A 67 4.91 -17.16 -15.00
CA LEU A 67 3.85 -16.70 -14.10
C LEU A 67 3.44 -17.76 -13.07
N GLN A 68 3.70 -19.03 -13.35
CA GLN A 68 3.40 -20.15 -12.45
C GLN A 68 4.56 -20.46 -11.49
N THR A 69 5.70 -19.78 -11.62
CA THR A 69 6.82 -20.00 -10.71
C THR A 69 6.47 -19.51 -9.30
N PRO A 70 6.90 -20.21 -8.24
CA PRO A 70 6.47 -19.87 -6.88
C PRO A 70 6.91 -18.45 -6.45
N TRP A 71 8.07 -17.98 -6.93
CA TRP A 71 8.54 -16.61 -6.68
C TRP A 71 7.64 -15.55 -7.33
N MET A 72 7.13 -15.80 -8.54
CA MET A 72 6.25 -14.86 -9.25
C MET A 72 4.87 -14.82 -8.60
N ILE A 73 4.32 -15.99 -8.23
CA ILE A 73 3.06 -16.07 -7.47
C ILE A 73 3.19 -15.29 -6.14
N SER A 74 4.31 -15.45 -5.43
CA SER A 74 4.57 -14.73 -4.18
C SER A 74 4.61 -13.22 -4.37
N LYS A 75 5.26 -12.75 -5.46
CA LYS A 75 5.27 -11.32 -5.83
C LYS A 75 3.88 -10.80 -6.16
N LEU A 76 3.10 -11.53 -6.98
CA LEU A 76 1.74 -11.13 -7.35
C LEU A 76 0.83 -11.06 -6.12
N ALA A 77 0.94 -12.03 -5.20
CA ALA A 77 0.23 -12.00 -3.93
C ALA A 77 0.59 -10.76 -3.09
N GLY A 78 1.88 -10.39 -3.04
CA GLY A 78 2.34 -9.17 -2.40
C GLY A 78 1.78 -7.89 -3.02
N ILE A 79 1.71 -7.81 -4.36
CA ILE A 79 1.11 -6.67 -5.08
C ILE A 79 -0.38 -6.56 -4.77
N VAL A 80 -1.12 -7.67 -4.79
CA VAL A 80 -2.55 -7.70 -4.44
C VAL A 80 -2.77 -7.28 -3.00
N PHE A 81 -1.95 -7.76 -2.06
CA PHE A 81 -2.00 -7.35 -0.66
C PHE A 81 -1.78 -5.84 -0.49
N LEU A 82 -0.72 -5.29 -1.09
CA LEU A 82 -0.41 -3.86 -1.00
C LEU A 82 -1.47 -2.98 -1.66
N THR A 83 -2.06 -3.44 -2.77
CA THR A 83 -3.15 -2.74 -3.45
C THR A 83 -4.40 -2.72 -2.57
N THR A 84 -4.74 -3.85 -1.97
CA THR A 84 -5.85 -3.95 -1.00
C THR A 84 -5.59 -3.03 0.19
N TRP A 85 -4.38 -3.02 0.73
CA TRP A 85 -3.99 -2.16 1.85
C TRP A 85 -4.14 -0.67 1.50
N HIS A 86 -3.72 -0.25 0.31
CA HIS A 86 -3.95 1.11 -0.16
C HIS A 86 -5.43 1.51 -0.18
N HIS A 87 -6.31 0.62 -0.62
CA HIS A 87 -7.75 0.87 -0.61
C HIS A 87 -8.32 0.93 0.82
N VAL A 88 -7.84 0.08 1.74
CA VAL A 88 -8.20 0.14 3.16
C VAL A 88 -7.84 1.50 3.77
N LEU A 89 -6.65 2.03 3.46
CA LEU A 89 -6.24 3.37 3.91
C LEU A 89 -7.14 4.48 3.33
N GLY A 90 -7.51 4.36 2.05
CA GLY A 90 -8.47 5.28 1.42
C GLY A 90 -9.85 5.23 2.08
N ALA A 91 -10.34 4.04 2.44
CA ALA A 91 -11.61 3.86 3.15
C ALA A 91 -11.55 4.43 4.57
N ALA A 92 -10.43 4.24 5.27
CA ALA A 92 -10.21 4.81 6.60
C ALA A 92 -10.23 6.34 6.57
N ARG A 93 -9.56 6.97 5.61
CA ARG A 93 -9.63 8.43 5.40
C ARG A 93 -11.08 8.92 5.28
N LYS A 94 -11.92 8.21 4.49
CA LYS A 94 -13.34 8.58 4.35
C LYS A 94 -14.09 8.52 5.68
N LYS A 95 -13.74 7.58 6.57
CA LYS A 95 -14.32 7.48 7.92
C LYS A 95 -13.87 8.61 8.84
N TYR A 96 -12.62 9.06 8.74
CA TYR A 96 -12.14 10.25 9.45
C TYR A 96 -12.92 11.50 9.03
N VAL A 97 -13.08 11.72 7.72
CA VAL A 97 -13.88 12.83 7.19
C VAL A 97 -15.34 12.77 7.64
N ALA A 98 -15.91 11.57 7.74
CA ALA A 98 -17.28 11.37 8.22
C ALA A 98 -17.43 11.46 9.75
N GLY A 99 -16.35 11.58 10.51
CA GLY A 99 -16.37 11.57 11.98
C GLY A 99 -16.72 10.22 12.60
N THR A 100 -16.85 9.15 11.81
CA THR A 100 -17.23 7.80 12.28
C THR A 100 -16.01 6.89 12.48
N ASN A 101 -14.83 7.46 12.77
CA ASN A 101 -13.63 6.65 12.95
C ASN A 101 -13.68 5.86 14.27
N THR A 102 -13.53 4.54 14.18
CA THR A 102 -13.54 3.62 15.32
C THR A 102 -12.16 3.01 15.62
N ARG A 103 -11.13 3.36 14.84
CA ARG A 103 -9.78 2.78 14.95
C ARG A 103 -8.90 3.63 15.85
N THR A 104 -8.20 2.97 16.78
CA THR A 104 -7.33 3.59 17.78
C THR A 104 -5.94 3.92 17.23
N ALA A 105 -5.23 4.84 17.88
CA ALA A 105 -3.85 5.19 17.53
C ALA A 105 -2.90 3.96 17.54
N ARG A 106 -3.10 3.03 18.48
CA ARG A 106 -2.32 1.79 18.55
C ARG A 106 -2.49 0.92 17.31
N PHE A 107 -3.72 0.78 16.82
CA PHE A 107 -3.99 0.02 15.59
C PHE A 107 -3.19 0.60 14.42
N TRP A 108 -3.24 1.91 14.23
CA TRP A 108 -2.55 2.57 13.14
C TRP A 108 -1.02 2.48 13.22
N LYS A 109 -0.45 2.63 14.42
CA LYS A 109 0.99 2.44 14.66
C LYS A 109 1.45 1.03 14.28
N MET A 110 0.69 0.01 14.67
CA MET A 110 1.01 -1.39 14.38
C MET A 110 0.94 -1.71 12.87
N THR A 111 -0.03 -1.12 12.17
CA THR A 111 -0.22 -1.37 10.74
C THR A 111 0.83 -0.72 9.84
N ASN A 112 1.65 0.19 10.37
CA ASN A 112 2.73 0.84 9.64
C ASN A 112 3.78 -0.15 9.12
N GLU A 113 3.94 -1.30 9.78
CA GLU A 113 4.94 -2.31 9.43
C GLU A 113 4.48 -3.25 8.31
N LEU A 114 3.16 -3.33 8.05
CA LEU A 114 2.60 -4.24 7.04
C LEU A 114 3.23 -4.07 5.64
N PRO A 115 3.39 -2.83 5.11
CA PRO A 115 4.05 -2.65 3.83
C PRO A 115 5.52 -3.12 3.87
N PHE A 116 6.22 -2.91 4.99
CA PHE A 116 7.63 -3.31 5.10
C PHE A 116 7.79 -4.83 5.06
N ILE A 117 6.96 -5.54 5.84
CA ILE A 117 6.96 -7.00 5.88
C ILE A 117 6.66 -7.58 4.50
N ALA A 118 5.65 -7.03 3.79
CA ALA A 118 5.34 -7.45 2.43
C ALA A 118 6.53 -7.25 1.48
N ALA A 119 7.27 -6.13 1.60
CA ALA A 119 8.47 -5.90 0.79
C ALA A 119 9.56 -6.93 1.05
N ILE A 120 9.84 -7.26 2.30
CA ILE A 120 10.84 -8.28 2.66
C ILE A 120 10.48 -9.61 2.01
N ILE A 121 9.22 -10.06 2.16
CA ILE A 121 8.74 -11.32 1.59
C ILE A 121 8.92 -11.34 0.07
N MET A 122 8.53 -10.27 -0.63
CA MET A 122 8.66 -10.18 -2.08
C MET A 122 10.12 -10.18 -2.57
N VAL A 123 11.03 -9.53 -1.82
CA VAL A 123 12.46 -9.50 -2.16
C VAL A 123 13.08 -10.86 -1.92
N VAL A 124 12.85 -11.46 -0.75
CA VAL A 124 13.40 -12.79 -0.41
C VAL A 124 12.90 -13.84 -1.39
N ALA A 125 11.61 -13.84 -1.72
CA ALA A 125 11.02 -14.79 -2.66
C ALA A 125 11.71 -14.77 -4.03
N VAL A 126 12.16 -13.60 -4.49
CA VAL A 126 12.91 -13.51 -5.74
C VAL A 126 14.37 -13.87 -5.61
N THR A 127 15.04 -13.41 -4.55
CA THR A 127 16.48 -13.65 -4.40
C THR A 127 16.79 -15.13 -4.21
N THR A 128 15.90 -15.87 -3.57
CA THR A 128 16.09 -17.31 -3.34
C THR A 128 15.57 -18.17 -4.49
N GLU A 129 14.94 -17.55 -5.50
CA GLU A 129 14.20 -18.23 -6.58
C GLU A 129 13.39 -19.42 -6.05
N PHE A 130 12.79 -19.29 -4.86
CA PHE A 130 12.39 -20.47 -4.07
C PHE A 130 11.47 -21.39 -4.89
N GLY A 131 11.94 -22.61 -5.20
CA GLY A 131 11.21 -23.57 -6.03
C GLY A 131 11.39 -23.43 -7.55
N SER A 132 12.48 -22.79 -8.02
CA SER A 132 13.02 -22.89 -9.39
C SER A 132 13.87 -24.14 -9.59
#